data_AF-A0AAN6YZM4-F1
#
_entry.id   AF-A0AAN6YZM4-F1
#
_cell.length_a   1.000
_cell.length_b   1.000
_cell.length_c   1.000
_cell.angle_alpha   90.00
_cell.angle_beta   90.00
_cell.angle_gamma   90.00
#
_symmetry.space_group_name_H-M   'P 1'
#
loop_
_entity.id
_entity.type
_entity.pdbx_description
1 polymer ?
#
loop_
_entity_poly.entity_id
_entity_poly.type
_entity_poly.pdbx_seq_one_letter_code
_entity_poly.pdbx_strand_id
1 'polypeptide(L)'
;MGIVYRRDNFFRGAVEVVLFRELRLLKHEVRILVRKDMTLFGIMDETGFLKEREVYVTYELADRHSEPPGPGRVIVTRSPALHPGDVQLAWNVIPPGGHPFTHHRNCLVFSMWGDRDLPSQLS
;
A
#
# COMPACT_ATOMS: atom_id res chain seq x y z
N MET A 1 -9.02 -38.90 -4.57
CA MET A 1 -10.40 -38.64 -4.09
C MET A 1 -10.66 -37.14 -4.19
N GLY A 2 -11.23 -36.68 -5.30
CA GLY A 2 -11.55 -35.25 -5.48
C GLY A 2 -12.86 -34.92 -4.75
N ILE A 3 -12.79 -34.13 -3.69
CA ILE A 3 -13.99 -33.65 -2.99
C ILE A 3 -14.68 -32.63 -3.89
N VAL A 4 -15.83 -33.00 -4.44
CA VAL A 4 -16.66 -32.10 -5.25
C VAL A 4 -17.54 -31.30 -4.30
N TYR A 5 -17.04 -30.12 -3.88
CA TYR A 5 -17.73 -29.18 -2.96
C TYR A 5 -19.18 -28.87 -3.35
N ARG A 6 -19.53 -28.96 -4.64
CA ARG A 6 -20.88 -28.70 -5.15
C ARG A 6 -21.91 -29.78 -4.80
N ARG A 7 -21.47 -31.01 -4.49
CA ARG A 7 -22.37 -32.17 -4.29
C ARG A 7 -22.63 -32.48 -2.81
N ASP A 8 -21.85 -31.91 -1.91
CA ASP A 8 -21.95 -32.15 -0.49
C ASP A 8 -22.56 -30.94 0.22
N ASN A 9 -23.68 -31.16 0.92
CA ASN A 9 -24.45 -30.11 1.58
C ASN A 9 -23.68 -29.43 2.72
N PHE A 10 -22.80 -30.18 3.40
CA PHE A 10 -22.00 -29.63 4.49
C PHE A 10 -20.94 -28.68 3.93
N PHE A 11 -20.20 -29.10 2.90
CA PHE A 11 -19.20 -28.24 2.26
C PHE A 11 -19.85 -27.02 1.58
N ARG A 12 -21.00 -27.18 0.94
CA ARG A 12 -21.75 -26.06 0.37
C ARG A 12 -22.16 -25.04 1.43
N GLY A 13 -22.72 -25.49 2.55
CA GLY A 13 -23.10 -24.61 3.66
C GLY A 13 -21.90 -23.84 4.24
N ALA A 14 -20.76 -24.51 4.39
CA ALA A 14 -19.53 -23.87 4.85
C ALA A 14 -19.04 -22.76 3.89
N VAL A 15 -19.06 -23.01 2.57
CA VAL A 15 -18.69 -21.99 1.57
C VAL A 15 -19.69 -20.83 1.56
N GLU A 16 -21.00 -21.09 1.66
CA GLU A 16 -22.03 -20.05 1.73
C GLU A 16 -21.81 -19.13 2.94
N VAL A 17 -21.49 -19.68 4.11
CA VAL A 17 -21.20 -18.88 5.32
C VAL A 17 -19.98 -17.97 5.11
N VAL A 18 -18.90 -18.48 4.51
CA VAL A 18 -17.71 -17.67 4.19
C VAL A 18 -18.06 -16.55 3.21
N LEU A 19 -18.82 -16.85 2.15
CA LEU A 19 -19.26 -15.84 1.19
C LEU A 19 -20.12 -14.75 1.85
N PHE A 20 -21.09 -15.13 2.68
CA PHE A 20 -21.93 -14.18 3.41
C PHE A 20 -21.12 -13.30 4.37
N ARG A 21 -20.05 -13.83 4.98
CA ARG A 21 -19.15 -13.05 5.81
C ARG A 21 -18.42 -11.98 5.00
N GLU A 22 -17.86 -12.33 3.85
CA GLU A 22 -17.15 -11.35 3.00
C GLU A 22 -18.10 -10.29 2.44
N LEU A 23 -19.32 -10.67 2.03
CA LEU A 23 -20.36 -9.73 1.62
C LEU A 23 -20.78 -8.80 2.76
N ARG A 24 -20.83 -9.29 4.01
CA ARG A 24 -21.13 -8.47 5.18
C ARG A 24 -20.02 -7.46 5.45
N LEU A 25 -18.76 -7.85 5.35
CA LEU A 25 -17.61 -6.93 5.48
C LEU A 25 -17.64 -5.85 4.39
N LEU A 26 -17.94 -6.22 3.14
CA LEU A 26 -18.12 -5.26 2.05
C LEU A 26 -19.26 -4.27 2.34
N LYS A 27 -20.40 -4.77 2.83
CA LYS A 27 -21.59 -3.95 3.09
C LYS A 27 -21.42 -3.01 4.29
N HIS A 28 -20.84 -3.47 5.39
CA HIS A 28 -20.81 -2.74 6.66
C HIS A 28 -19.49 -2.02 6.92
N GLU A 29 -18.36 -2.53 6.42
CA GLU A 29 -17.04 -1.92 6.62
C GLU A 29 -16.50 -1.27 5.34
N VAL A 30 -17.21 -1.38 4.21
CA VAL A 30 -16.85 -0.76 2.92
C VAL A 30 -15.40 -1.05 2.54
N ARG A 31 -14.95 -2.30 2.79
CA ARG A 31 -13.60 -2.76 2.40
C ARG A 31 -13.50 -2.92 0.89
N ILE A 32 -13.33 -1.80 0.19
CA ILE A 32 -13.16 -1.75 -1.25
C ILE A 32 -11.72 -2.14 -1.57
N LEU A 33 -11.55 -3.20 -2.36
CA LEU A 33 -10.24 -3.63 -2.82
C LEU A 33 -9.67 -2.64 -3.84
N VAL A 34 -8.52 -2.05 -3.53
CA VAL A 34 -7.76 -1.19 -4.45
C VAL A 34 -6.53 -1.96 -4.89
N ARG A 35 -6.47 -2.44 -6.14
CA ARG A 35 -5.41 -3.38 -6.59
C ARG A 35 -3.96 -2.91 -6.41
N LYS A 36 -3.74 -1.59 -6.27
CA LYS A 36 -2.43 -0.95 -6.15
C LYS A 36 -2.24 -0.25 -4.80
N ASP A 37 -3.06 -0.57 -3.79
CA ASP A 37 -2.83 -0.06 -2.45
C ASP A 37 -1.72 -0.82 -1.75
N MET A 38 -1.05 -0.14 -0.82
CA MET A 38 -0.04 -0.79 0.00
C MET A 38 0.18 -0.05 1.31
N THR A 39 0.34 -0.81 2.39
CA THR A 39 0.84 -0.30 3.67
C THR A 39 2.33 -0.62 3.80
N LEU A 40 3.14 0.41 3.99
CA LEU A 40 4.61 0.34 4.05
C LEU A 40 5.12 1.06 5.29
N PHE A 41 6.31 0.68 5.75
CA PHE A 41 7.03 1.46 6.75
C PHE A 41 7.62 2.71 6.12
N GLY A 42 7.32 3.86 6.74
CA GLY A 42 7.87 5.15 6.35
C GLY A 42 9.26 5.36 6.93
N ILE A 43 10.24 5.67 6.08
CA ILE A 43 11.61 6.04 6.49
C ILE A 43 12.01 7.37 5.86
N MET A 44 13.01 8.03 6.45
CA MET A 44 13.55 9.28 5.91
C MET A 44 14.66 9.00 4.89
N ASP A 45 14.75 9.85 3.88
CA ASP A 45 15.91 9.97 3.00
C ASP A 45 17.07 10.66 3.73
N GLU A 46 18.08 9.89 4.13
CA GLU A 46 19.30 10.42 4.76
C GLU A 46 20.33 10.95 3.75
N THR A 47 20.18 10.68 2.45
CA THR A 47 21.13 11.11 1.41
C THR A 47 20.77 12.45 0.78
N GLY A 48 19.53 12.91 0.98
CA GLY A 48 19.00 14.15 0.40
C GLY A 48 18.71 14.06 -1.11
N PHE A 49 18.58 12.85 -1.64
CA PHE A 49 18.32 12.57 -3.05
C PHE A 49 16.93 13.00 -3.52
N LEU A 50 15.89 12.71 -2.74
CA LEU A 50 14.49 13.03 -3.04
C LEU A 50 14.22 14.50 -2.77
N LYS A 51 13.64 15.24 -3.72
CA LYS A 51 13.22 16.64 -3.50
C LYS A 51 11.93 16.74 -2.70
N GLU A 52 11.56 17.95 -2.31
CA GLU A 52 10.28 18.22 -1.68
C GLU A 52 9.12 17.60 -2.49
N ARG A 53 8.23 16.89 -1.80
CA ARG A 53 7.09 16.13 -2.37
C ARG A 53 7.46 14.95 -3.27
N GLU A 54 8.73 14.55 -3.32
CA GLU A 54 9.17 13.29 -3.91
C GLU A 54 9.27 12.19 -2.85
N VAL A 55 8.96 10.97 -3.27
CA VAL A 55 9.05 9.76 -2.45
C VAL A 55 9.70 8.64 -3.26
N TYR A 56 10.21 7.61 -2.58
CA TYR A 56 10.61 6.37 -3.24
C TYR A 56 9.87 5.18 -2.60
N VAL A 57 9.12 4.45 -3.43
CA VAL A 57 8.36 3.27 -3.02
C VAL A 57 9.10 2.01 -3.45
N THR A 58 9.41 1.12 -2.52
CA THR A 58 10.05 -0.17 -2.83
C THR A 58 9.46 -1.31 -2.01
N TYR A 59 9.20 -2.44 -2.65
CA TYR A 59 8.76 -3.68 -2.01
C TYR A 59 8.98 -4.89 -2.92
N GLU A 60 8.99 -6.08 -2.34
CA GLU A 60 9.19 -7.32 -3.10
C GLU A 60 7.88 -7.89 -3.64
N LEU A 61 7.94 -8.52 -4.81
CA LEU A 61 6.79 -9.13 -5.47
C LEU A 61 6.32 -10.42 -4.77
N ALA A 62 7.20 -11.11 -4.05
CA ALA A 62 6.94 -12.43 -3.46
C ALA A 62 5.70 -12.46 -2.54
N ASP A 63 5.37 -11.34 -1.91
CA ASP A 63 4.22 -11.21 -1.01
C ASP A 63 3.00 -10.51 -1.64
N ARG A 64 3.06 -10.13 -2.94
CA ARG A 64 2.20 -9.03 -3.45
C ARG A 64 1.66 -9.23 -4.86
N HIS A 65 0.49 -8.65 -5.11
CA HIS A 65 -0.28 -8.81 -6.35
C HIS A 65 0.19 -7.89 -7.50
N SER A 66 1.12 -6.95 -7.24
CA SER A 66 1.63 -6.00 -8.24
C SER A 66 3.08 -5.64 -7.95
N GLU A 67 3.86 -5.30 -8.99
CA GLU A 67 5.22 -4.76 -8.86
C GLU A 67 5.21 -3.37 -8.18
N PRO A 68 6.36 -2.94 -7.61
CA PRO A 68 6.54 -1.55 -7.18
C PRO A 68 6.14 -0.55 -8.27
N PRO A 69 5.53 0.58 -7.92
CA PRO A 69 5.16 1.57 -8.91
C PRO A 69 6.41 2.11 -9.61
N GLY A 70 6.31 2.33 -10.92
CA GLY A 70 7.28 3.13 -11.67
C GLY A 70 7.24 4.61 -11.27
N PRO A 71 8.01 5.47 -11.96
CA PRO A 71 7.99 6.89 -11.69
C PRO A 71 6.60 7.48 -12.00
N GLY A 72 6.06 8.31 -11.10
CA GLY A 72 4.72 8.88 -11.28
C GLY A 72 4.02 9.33 -10.01
N ARG A 73 2.78 9.80 -10.14
CA ARG A 73 1.98 10.26 -8.99
C ARG A 73 1.54 9.09 -8.12
N VAL A 74 1.69 9.27 -6.82
CA VAL A 74 1.18 8.36 -5.79
C VAL A 74 0.39 9.14 -4.75
N ILE A 75 -0.57 8.46 -4.12
CA ILE A 75 -1.30 8.97 -2.97
C ILE A 75 -0.67 8.35 -1.73
N VAL A 76 -0.36 9.18 -0.74
CA VAL A 76 0.17 8.76 0.55
C VAL A 76 -0.76 9.23 1.65
N THR A 77 -1.04 8.34 2.60
CA THR A 77 -1.90 8.62 3.76
C THR A 77 -1.50 7.73 4.92
N ARG A 78 -1.87 8.11 6.15
CA ARG A 78 -1.74 7.28 7.34
C ARG A 78 -3.12 7.08 7.95
N SER A 79 -3.41 5.86 8.38
CA SER A 79 -4.66 5.55 9.06
C SER A 79 -4.60 5.94 10.55
N PRO A 80 -5.64 6.60 11.11
CA PRO A 80 -6.84 7.08 10.43
C PRO A 80 -6.61 8.45 9.72
N ALA A 81 -7.17 8.61 8.51
CA ALA A 81 -7.22 9.89 7.81
C ALA A 81 -8.56 10.58 8.11
N LEU A 82 -8.54 11.60 8.98
CA LEU A 82 -9.72 12.32 9.47
C LEU A 82 -9.91 13.67 8.78
N HIS A 83 -8.82 14.28 8.32
CA HIS A 83 -8.83 15.57 7.64
C HIS A 83 -8.48 15.41 6.16
N PRO A 84 -8.96 16.32 5.28
CA PRO A 84 -8.54 16.33 3.87
C PRO A 84 -7.02 16.45 3.68
N GLY A 85 -6.32 17.03 4.66
CA GLY A 85 -4.86 17.12 4.67
C GLY A 85 -4.14 15.80 4.89
N ASP A 86 -4.79 14.79 5.49
CA ASP A 86 -4.17 13.52 5.85
C ASP A 86 -3.90 12.63 4.61
N VAL A 87 -4.37 13.08 3.45
CA VAL A 87 -4.17 12.47 2.14
C VAL A 87 -3.35 13.42 1.28
N GLN A 88 -2.09 13.06 1.03
CA GLN A 88 -1.17 13.87 0.24
C GLN A 88 -0.86 13.21 -1.11
N LEU A 89 -0.65 14.05 -2.13
CA LEU A 89 -0.09 13.64 -3.41
C LEU A 89 1.42 13.80 -3.37
N ALA A 90 2.13 12.76 -3.79
CA ALA A 90 3.58 12.77 -3.94
C ALA A 90 3.98 12.22 -5.31
N TRP A 91 5.24 12.43 -5.68
CA TRP A 91 5.82 11.89 -6.90
C TRP A 91 6.84 10.80 -6.57
N ASN A 92 6.58 9.58 -7.04
CA ASN A 92 7.51 8.46 -6.91
C ASN A 92 8.68 8.65 -7.87
N VAL A 93 9.91 8.64 -7.35
CA VAL A 93 11.15 8.76 -8.11
C VAL A 93 11.93 7.46 -7.99
N ILE A 94 12.40 6.94 -9.12
CA ILE A 94 13.24 5.74 -9.14
C ILE A 94 14.71 6.16 -9.01
N PRO A 95 15.42 5.70 -7.98
CA PRO A 95 16.82 6.04 -7.80
C PRO A 95 17.68 5.41 -8.93
N PRO A 96 18.79 6.06 -9.32
CA PRO A 96 19.71 5.51 -10.30
C PRO A 96 20.38 4.24 -9.77
N GLY A 97 20.91 3.42 -10.70
CA GLY A 97 21.61 2.18 -10.34
C GLY A 97 22.79 2.45 -9.40
N GLY A 98 22.89 1.64 -8.33
CA GLY A 98 23.95 1.76 -7.32
C GLY A 98 23.67 2.77 -6.20
N HIS A 99 22.55 3.49 -6.24
CA HIS A 99 22.15 4.34 -5.11
C HIS A 99 21.83 3.48 -3.87
N PRO A 100 22.15 3.92 -2.64
CA PRO A 100 21.90 3.15 -1.42
C PRO A 100 20.46 2.62 -1.28
N PHE A 101 19.49 3.37 -1.80
CA PHE A 101 18.09 2.99 -1.81
C PHE A 101 17.77 1.65 -2.48
N THR A 102 18.59 1.19 -3.42
CA THR A 102 18.37 -0.10 -4.08
C THR A 102 18.49 -1.29 -3.12
N HIS A 103 19.08 -1.09 -1.94
CA HIS A 103 19.16 -2.10 -0.88
C HIS A 103 17.93 -2.09 0.05
N HIS A 104 17.11 -1.04 0.03
CA HIS A 104 15.91 -0.97 0.83
C HIS A 104 14.78 -1.82 0.23
N ARG A 105 14.01 -2.47 1.10
CA ARG A 105 12.89 -3.34 0.73
C ARG A 105 11.72 -3.06 1.66
N ASN A 106 10.51 -3.13 1.12
CA ASN A 106 9.25 -3.01 1.86
C ASN A 106 9.10 -1.71 2.66
N CYS A 107 9.52 -0.60 2.08
CA CYS A 107 9.44 0.72 2.71
C CYS A 107 9.06 1.82 1.72
N LEU A 108 8.60 2.94 2.30
CA LEU A 108 8.34 4.21 1.64
C LEU A 108 9.36 5.21 2.18
N VAL A 109 10.23 5.71 1.31
CA VAL A 109 11.24 6.71 1.65
C VAL A 109 10.67 8.10 1.40
N PHE A 110 10.70 8.94 2.42
CA PHE A 110 10.25 10.33 2.39
C PHE A 110 11.43 11.28 2.21
N SER A 111 11.25 12.33 1.41
CA SER A 111 12.22 13.42 1.33
C SER A 111 12.45 14.07 2.70
N MET A 112 13.70 14.44 2.96
CA MET A 112 14.09 15.31 4.08
C MET A 112 13.84 16.81 3.80
N TRP A 113 13.50 17.18 2.56
CA TRP A 113 13.26 18.56 2.15
C TRP A 113 11.78 18.94 2.21
N GLY A 114 11.54 20.23 2.47
CA GLY A 114 10.21 20.84 2.51
C GLY A 114 10.05 21.70 3.75
N ASP A 115 9.12 22.65 3.69
CA ASP A 115 8.80 23.54 4.83
C ASP A 115 8.20 22.76 6.01
N ARG A 116 7.42 21.72 5.69
CA ARG A 116 6.89 20.74 6.64
C ARG A 116 7.10 19.34 6.08
N ASP A 117 7.65 18.45 6.89
CA ASP A 117 7.89 17.06 6.49
C ASP A 117 6.59 16.36 6.11
N LEU A 118 6.62 15.59 5.02
CA LEU A 118 5.43 14.91 4.50
C LEU A 118 4.78 13.98 5.55
N PRO A 119 5.53 13.17 6.35
CA PRO A 119 4.94 12.29 7.35
C PRO A 119 4.11 13.01 8.43
N SER A 120 4.49 14.23 8.82
CA SER A 120 3.73 15.04 9.79
C SER A 120 2.47 15.67 9.20
N GLN A 121 2.22 15.53 7.90
CA GLN A 121 1.00 15.99 7.22
C GLN A 121 -0.07 14.89 7.10
N LEU A 122 0.26 13.62 7.40
CA LEU A 122 -0.60 12.46 7.09
C LEU A 122 -1.55 12.05 8.22
N SER A 123 -1.56 12.73 9.37
CA SER A 123 -2.50 12.58 10.49
C SER A 123 -2.45 13.79 11.43
#